data_AF-G7EK58-F1
#
_entry.id   AF-G7EK58-F1
#
_cell.length_a   1.000
_cell.length_b   1.000
_cell.length_c   1.000
_cell.angle_alpha   90.00
_cell.angle_beta   90.00
_cell.angle_gamma   90.00
#
_symmetry.space_group_name_H-M   'P 1'
#
loop_
_entity.id
_entity.type
_entity.pdbx_description
1 polymer ?
#
loop_
_entity_poly.entity_id
_entity_poly.type
_entity_poly.pdbx_seq_one_letter_code
_entity_poly.pdbx_strand_id
1 'polypeptide(L)' 'MTNNQLRKKQHYPAIWISDVHLGYKDCKADYLLDFLNSVESDTLYLVGDIIDLWSMKRQFYWHPSHYQVLNSITKKSS' A
#
# COMPACT_ATOMS: atom_id res chain seq x y z
N MET A 1 -9.07 27.72 11.18
CA MET A 1 -9.47 26.69 12.16
C MET A 1 -9.82 25.42 11.39
N THR A 2 -8.85 24.59 11.03
CA THR A 2 -9.11 23.33 10.33
C THR A 2 -9.32 22.23 11.37
N ASN A 3 -10.57 21.75 11.45
CA ASN A 3 -10.98 20.66 12.33
C ASN A 3 -10.24 19.38 11.93
N ASN A 4 -9.10 19.15 12.59
CA ASN A 4 -8.37 17.89 12.57
C ASN A 4 -9.14 16.89 13.44
N GLN A 5 -10.34 16.50 13.02
CA GLN A 5 -10.96 15.30 13.55
C GLN A 5 -10.10 14.14 13.07
N LEU A 6 -9.22 13.66 13.95
CA LEU A 6 -8.51 12.40 13.80
C LEU A 6 -9.56 11.33 13.53
N ARG A 7 -9.82 11.04 12.24
CA ARG A 7 -10.70 9.95 11.84
C ARG A 7 -10.12 8.72 12.53
N LYS A 8 -10.87 8.18 13.49
CA LYS A 8 -10.47 6.98 14.23
C LYS A 8 -10.25 5.90 13.17
N LYS A 9 -8.98 5.53 12.95
CA LYS A 9 -8.65 4.54 11.92
C LYS A 9 -9.30 3.23 12.32
N GLN A 10 -9.86 2.55 11.33
CA GLN A 10 -10.50 1.27 11.57
C GLN A 10 -9.40 0.26 11.89
N HIS A 11 -9.42 -0.32 13.09
CA HIS A 11 -8.45 -1.35 13.50
C HIS A 11 -8.93 -2.74 13.06
N TYR A 12 -8.01 -3.52 12.51
CA TYR A 12 -8.21 -4.92 12.13
C TYR A 12 -7.08 -5.77 12.69
N PRO A 13 -7.34 -6.89 13.38
CA PRO A 13 -6.27 -7.75 13.91
C PRO A 13 -5.31 -8.26 12.81
N ALA A 14 -5.86 -8.59 11.64
CA ALA A 14 -5.05 -8.99 10.48
C ALA A 14 -5.63 -8.43 9.18
N ILE A 15 -4.75 -8.01 8.27
CA ILE A 15 -5.07 -7.60 6.91
C ILE A 15 -4.30 -8.49 5.94
N TRP A 16 -4.96 -8.97 4.89
CA TRP A 16 -4.36 -9.79 3.84
C TRP A 16 -4.48 -9.05 2.52
N ILE A 17 -3.37 -8.87 1.82
CA ILE A 17 -3.30 -8.17 0.53
C ILE A 17 -2.57 -9.06 -0.46
N SER A 18 -3.15 -9.24 -1.65
CA SER A 18 -2.57 -10.06 -2.70
C SER A 18 -2.59 -9.42 -4.09
N ASP A 19 -1.70 -9.89 -4.96
CA ASP A 19 -1.62 -9.57 -6.40
C ASP A 19 -1.75 -8.06 -6.73
N VAL A 20 -0.99 -7.24 -6.01
CA VAL A 20 -0.98 -5.78 -6.20
C VAL A 20 -0.26 -5.39 -7.50
N HIS A 21 0.78 -6.14 -7.88
CA HIS A 21 1.63 -5.87 -9.05
C HIS A 21 2.16 -4.42 -9.11
N LEU A 22 2.75 -3.95 -8.00
CA LEU A 22 3.43 -2.65 -7.97
C LEU A 22 4.51 -2.61 -9.06
N GLY A 23 4.49 -1.59 -9.91
CA GLY A 23 5.37 -1.45 -11.08
C GLY A 23 4.71 -1.80 -12.42
N TYR A 24 3.46 -2.26 -12.41
CA TYR A 24 2.63 -2.38 -13.62
C TYR A 24 1.86 -1.08 -13.90
N LYS A 25 1.69 -0.72 -15.18
CA LYS A 25 1.07 0.56 -15.60
C LYS A 25 -0.37 0.74 -15.11
N ASP A 26 -1.12 -0.36 -14.99
CA ASP A 26 -2.52 -0.35 -14.58
C ASP A 26 -2.68 -0.60 -13.06
N CYS A 27 -1.57 -0.59 -12.30
CA CYS A 27 -1.60 -0.76 -10.85
C CYS A 27 -2.27 0.45 -10.19
N LYS A 28 -3.39 0.19 -9.50
CA LYS A 28 -4.15 1.17 -8.72
C LYS A 28 -3.52 1.42 -7.34
N ALA A 29 -2.22 1.72 -7.33
CA ALA A 29 -1.44 1.91 -6.10
C ALA A 29 -2.03 3.01 -5.18
N ASP A 30 -2.65 4.04 -5.75
CA ASP A 30 -3.26 5.14 -4.99
C ASP A 30 -4.44 4.66 -4.13
N TYR A 31 -5.28 3.76 -4.65
CA TYR A 31 -6.40 3.18 -3.90
C TYR A 31 -5.93 2.31 -2.76
N LEU A 32 -4.86 1.53 -3.00
CA LEU A 32 -4.23 0.72 -1.95
C LEU A 32 -3.62 1.61 -0.85
N LEU A 33 -2.96 2.70 -1.25
CA LEU A 33 -2.39 3.66 -0.31
C LEU A 33 -3.48 4.31 0.56
N ASP A 34 -4.58 4.75 -0.05
CA ASP A 34 -5.71 5.34 0.66
C ASP A 34 -6.32 4.36 1.66
N PHE A 35 -6.48 3.09 1.26
CA PHE A 35 -6.91 2.03 2.16
C PHE A 35 -5.94 1.89 3.34
N LEU A 36 -4.65 1.70 3.08
CA LEU A 36 -3.62 1.51 4.12
C LEU A 36 -3.52 2.70 5.09
N ASN A 37 -3.77 3.93 4.61
CA ASN A 37 -3.79 5.14 5.43
C ASN A 37 -5.04 5.24 6.32
N SER A 38 -6.15 4.64 5.89
CA SER A 38 -7.45 4.68 6.59
C SER A 38 -7.60 3.61 7.69
N VAL A 39 -6.73 2.59 7.70
CA VAL A 39 -6.83 1.44 8.60
C VAL A 39 -5.58 1.27 9.47
N GLU A 40 -5.74 0.60 10.61
CA GLU A 40 -4.68 0.08 11.47
C GLU A 40 -4.77 -1.44 11.56
N SER A 41 -3.63 -2.10 11.76
CA SER A 41 -3.60 -3.55 11.87
C SER A 41 -2.45 -4.07 12.69
N ASP A 42 -2.66 -5.17 13.40
CA ASP A 42 -1.59 -5.84 14.18
C ASP A 42 -0.72 -6.70 13.26
N THR A 43 -1.30 -7.29 12.21
CA THR A 43 -0.54 -8.07 11.23
C THR A 43 -0.98 -7.76 9.80
N LEU A 44 -0.02 -7.48 8.94
CA LEU A 44 -0.24 -7.28 7.50
C LEU A 44 0.42 -8.41 6.72
N TYR A 45 -0.40 -9.29 6.15
CA TYR A 45 0.04 -10.38 5.28
C TYR A 45 0.03 -9.91 3.83
N LEU A 46 1.19 -10.04 3.19
CA LEU A 46 1.37 -9.76 1.77
C LEU A 46 1.57 -11.11 1.06
N VAL A 47 0.64 -11.47 0.17
CA VAL A 47 0.58 -12.79 -0.46
C VAL A 47 0.58 -12.67 -1.98
N GLY A 48 1.41 -13.44 -2.69
CA GLY A 48 1.45 -13.40 -4.16
C GLY A 48 2.33 -12.27 -4.72
N ASP A 49 1.99 -11.78 -5.92
CA ASP A 49 2.85 -10.88 -6.68
C ASP A 49 2.62 -9.41 -6.30
N ILE A 50 3.24 -9.01 -5.19
CA ILE A 50 3.12 -7.63 -4.68
C ILE A 50 3.92 -6.64 -5.52
N ILE A 51 5.11 -7.02 -5.99
CA ILE A 51 5.99 -6.18 -6.81
C ILE A 51 6.30 -6.91 -8.11
N ASP A 52 5.94 -6.32 -9.24
CA ASP A 52 6.27 -6.86 -10.56
C ASP A 52 7.62 -6.30 -11.05
N LEU A 53 8.70 -6.94 -10.58
CA LEU A 53 10.07 -6.63 -10.99
C LEU A 53 10.34 -6.97 -12.47
N TRP A 54 9.54 -7.86 -13.07
CA TRP A 54 9.68 -8.27 -14.47
C TRP A 54 9.18 -7.20 -15.43
N SER A 55 8.09 -6.52 -15.09
CA SER A 55 7.59 -5.38 -15.86
C SER A 55 8.48 -4.14 -15.71
N MET A 56 9.03 -3.89 -14.52
CA MET A 56 10.00 -2.81 -14.30
C MET A 56 11.28 -2.93 -15.15
N LYS A 57 11.74 -4.15 -15.43
CA LYS A 57 12.90 -4.40 -16.32
C LYS A 57 12.65 -4.03 -17.78
N ARG A 58 11.39 -3.98 -18.22
CA ARG A 58 11.01 -3.76 -19.63
C ARG A 58 10.60 -2.31 -19.90
N GLN A 59 9.91 -1.68 -18.96
CA GLN A 59 9.56 -0.26 -18.95
C GLN A 59 9.60 0.21 -17.50
N PHE A 60 10.51 1.12 -17.16
CA PHE A 60 10.59 1.64 -15.81
C PHE A 60 9.44 2.62 -15.56
N TYR A 61 8.35 2.11 -14.98
CA TYR A 61 7.21 2.91 -14.53
C TYR A 61 7.13 2.83 -13.01
N TRP A 62 7.59 3.87 -12.34
CA TRP A 62 7.61 3.94 -10.88
C TRP A 62 7.03 5.26 -10.39
N HIS A 63 5.72 5.27 -10.18
CA HIS A 63 5.00 6.46 -9.75
C HIS A 63 5.26 6.76 -8.26
N PRO A 64 5.30 8.02 -7.81
CA PRO A 64 5.56 8.37 -6.40
C PRO A 64 4.68 7.65 -5.38
N SER A 65 3.45 7.29 -5.73
CA SER A 65 2.55 6.54 -4.85
C SER A 65 3.02 5.11 -4.55
N HIS A 66 3.81 4.50 -5.43
CA HIS A 66 4.41 3.18 -5.17
C HIS A 66 5.41 3.26 -3.99
N TYR A 67 6.22 4.32 -3.93
CA TYR A 67 7.10 4.58 -2.78
C TYR A 67 6.31 4.82 -1.50
N GLN A 68 5.17 5.51 -1.58
CA GLN A 68 4.33 5.77 -0.42
C GLN A 68 3.69 4.50 0.13
N VAL A 69 3.25 3.58 -0.74
CA VAL A 69 2.75 2.26 -0.33
C VAL A 69 3.83 1.47 0.41
N LEU A 70 5.05 1.40 -0.14
CA LEU A 70 6.16 0.71 0.52
C LEU A 70 6.47 1.31 1.89
N ASN A 71 6.53 2.64 2.00
CA ASN A 71 6.79 3.31 3.27
C ASN A 71 5.67 3.05 4.30
N SER A 72 4.42 3.04 3.86
CA SER A 72 3.28 2.69 4.72
C SER A 72 3.34 1.24 5.21
N ILE A 73 3.79 0.31 4.37
CA ILE A 73 4.04 -1.09 4.77
C ILE A 73 5.15 -1.14 5.81
N THR A 74 6.31 -0.53 5.55
CA THR A 74 7.46 -0.55 6.48
C THR A 74 7.10 0.01 7.86
N LYS A 75 6.35 1.12 7.90
CA LYS A 75 5.88 1.73 9.16
C LYS A 75 4.91 0.86 9.96
N LYS A 76 4.19 -0.07 9.31
CA LYS A 76 3.26 -0.99 9.98
C LYS A 76 3.93 -2.29 10.44
N SER A 77 5.15 -2.54 9.99
CA SER A 77 5.96 -3.71 10.37
C SER A 77 7.00 -3.43 11.47
N SER A 78 7.15 -2.17 11.90
CA SER A 78 8.00 -1.76 13.03
C SER A 78 7.14 -1.46 14.26
#